data_AF-A0A356MSL6-F1
#
_entry.id   AF-A0A356MSL6-F1
#
_cell.length_a   1.000
_cell.length_b   1.000
_cell.length_c   1.000
_cell.angle_alpha   90.00
_cell.angle_beta   90.00
_cell.angle_gamma   90.00
#
_symmetry.space_group_name_H-M   'P 1'
#
loop_
_entity.id
_entity.type
_entity.pdbx_description
1 polymer ?
#
loop_
_entity_poly.entity_id
_entity_poly.type
_entity_poly.pdbx_seq_one_letter_code
_entity_poly.pdbx_strand_id
1 'polypeptide(L)'
;MSKKQKAQSDIPAKFDDALKELRELMELLESDDITVDTLTRAIRRSAVLLKHCQSELQATEEEVKDLIEELGIQSNGPTSESD
;
A
#
# COMPACT_ATOMS: atom_id res chain seq x y z
N MET A 1 25.26 -10.56 -12.52
CA MET A 1 23.84 -10.48 -12.11
C MET A 1 23.74 -9.72 -10.79
N SER A 2 23.70 -8.37 -10.77
CA SER A 2 23.78 -7.65 -9.47
C SER A 2 23.11 -6.27 -9.40
N LYS A 3 22.35 -5.83 -10.40
CA LYS A 3 21.70 -4.50 -10.36
C LYS A 3 20.26 -4.48 -9.84
N LYS A 4 19.63 -5.65 -9.62
CA LYS A 4 18.21 -5.75 -9.24
C LYS A 4 17.95 -5.75 -7.72
N GLN A 5 18.98 -5.96 -6.89
CA GLN A 5 18.83 -6.13 -5.44
C GLN A 5 18.77 -4.83 -4.63
N LYS A 6 19.24 -3.70 -5.17
CA LYS A 6 19.34 -2.45 -4.39
C LYS A 6 18.02 -1.66 -4.26
N ALA A 7 17.01 -1.98 -5.09
CA ALA A 7 15.71 -1.28 -5.08
C ALA A 7 14.69 -1.89 -4.10
N GLN A 8 14.92 -3.12 -3.61
CA GLN A 8 14.05 -3.79 -2.63
C GLN A 8 14.43 -3.45 -1.17
N SER A 9 15.68 -3.05 -0.93
CA SER A 9 16.23 -2.80 0.40
C SER A 9 15.88 -1.41 0.98
N ASP A 10 15.07 -0.63 0.27
CA ASP A 10 14.85 0.79 0.56
C ASP A 10 13.36 1.10 0.84
N ILE A 11 12.51 0.07 0.85
CA ILE A 11 11.10 0.18 1.22
C ILE A 11 11.01 0.13 2.76
N PRO A 12 10.33 1.08 3.41
CA PRO A 12 10.12 1.04 4.84
C PRO A 12 9.43 -0.26 5.27
N ALA A 13 9.90 -0.88 6.36
CA ALA A 13 9.35 -2.16 6.83
C ALA A 13 7.94 -2.03 7.45
N LYS A 14 7.56 -0.82 7.87
CA LYS A 14 6.24 -0.54 8.45
C LYS A 14 5.36 0.14 7.41
N PHE A 15 4.11 -0.31 7.33
CA PHE A 15 3.09 0.28 6.47
C PHE A 15 2.95 1.79 6.69
N ASP A 16 2.89 2.25 7.94
CA ASP A 16 2.74 3.67 8.28
C ASP A 16 3.90 4.52 7.76
N ASP A 17 5.13 4.00 7.82
CA ASP A 17 6.32 4.70 7.33
C ASP A 17 6.29 4.80 5.80
N ALA A 18 5.92 3.72 5.11
CA ALA A 18 5.77 3.71 3.64
C ALA A 18 4.64 4.63 3.16
N LEU A 19 3.51 4.65 3.88
CA LEU A 19 2.39 5.53 3.59
C LEU A 19 2.73 7.00 3.85
N LYS A 20 3.47 7.28 4.92
CA LYS A 20 3.96 8.63 5.22
C LYS A 20 4.86 9.15 4.11
N GLU A 21 5.86 8.35 3.71
CA GLU A 21 6.76 8.73 2.62
C GLU A 21 6.00 8.95 1.29
N LEU A 22 5.01 8.09 0.99
CA LEU A 22 4.17 8.26 -0.20
C LEU A 22 3.42 9.59 -0.18
N ARG A 23 2.88 10.00 0.97
CA ARG A 23 2.20 11.31 1.12
C ARG A 23 3.16 12.48 0.93
N GLU A 24 4.35 12.42 1.53
CA GLU A 24 5.39 13.45 1.36
C GLU A 24 5.80 13.59 -0.12
N LEU A 25 5.88 12.47 -0.85
CA LEU A 25 6.14 12.52 -2.29
C LEU A 25 4.99 13.11 -3.08
N MET A 26 3.73 12.87 -2.69
CA MET A 26 2.58 13.52 -3.34
C MET A 26 2.61 15.03 -3.14
N GLU A 27 2.91 15.50 -1.93
CA GLU A 27 3.09 16.94 -1.65
C GLU A 27 4.23 17.54 -2.48
N LEU A 28 5.35 16.82 -2.64
CA LEU A 28 6.46 17.26 -3.49
C LEU A 28 6.04 17.35 -4.97
N LEU A 29 5.25 16.38 -5.46
CA LEU A 29 4.78 16.34 -6.85
C LEU A 29 3.81 17.49 -7.18
N GLU A 30 3.11 18.01 -6.17
CA GLU A 30 2.19 19.15 -6.30
C GLU A 30 2.89 20.51 -6.16
N SER A 31 4.20 20.53 -5.86
CA SER A 31 4.98 21.76 -5.73
C SER A 31 5.24 22.43 -7.08
N ASP A 32 5.03 23.75 -7.13
CA ASP A 32 5.23 24.59 -8.32
C ASP A 32 6.71 24.68 -8.77
N ASP A 33 7.67 24.39 -7.89
CA ASP A 33 9.11 24.51 -8.15
C ASP A 33 9.80 23.17 -8.48
N ILE A 34 9.03 22.11 -8.77
CA ILE A 34 9.60 20.78 -9.03
C ILE A 34 10.33 20.73 -10.38
N THR A 35 11.58 20.24 -10.36
CA THR A 35 12.35 20.02 -11.60
C THR A 35 11.95 18.70 -12.27
N VAL A 36 12.18 18.58 -13.60
CA VAL A 36 11.86 17.37 -14.37
C VAL A 36 12.58 16.11 -13.87
N ASP A 37 13.84 16.25 -13.40
CA ASP A 37 14.58 15.12 -12.81
C ASP A 37 13.97 14.72 -11.47
N THR A 38 13.66 15.69 -10.61
CA THR A 38 12.98 15.44 -9.31
C THR A 38 11.64 14.78 -9.53
N LEU A 39 10.83 15.28 -10.47
CA LEU A 39 9.53 14.73 -10.84
C LEU A 39 9.64 13.25 -11.23
N THR A 40 10.58 12.92 -12.12
CA THR A 40 10.78 11.54 -12.58
C THR A 40 11.17 10.61 -11.44
N ARG A 41 12.01 11.07 -10.51
CA ARG A 41 12.44 10.29 -9.34
C ARG A 41 11.30 10.10 -8.35
N ALA A 42 10.56 11.16 -8.03
CA ALA A 42 9.44 11.14 -7.11
C ALA A 42 8.35 10.18 -7.62
N ILE A 43 7.94 10.26 -8.88
CA ILE A 43 6.95 9.34 -9.48
C ILE A 43 7.42 7.88 -9.38
N ARG A 44 8.68 7.59 -9.72
CA ARG A 44 9.22 6.22 -9.65
C ARG A 44 9.20 5.68 -8.22
N ARG A 45 9.55 6.51 -7.24
CA ARG A 45 9.51 6.14 -5.82
C ARG A 45 8.07 5.93 -5.34
N SER A 46 7.17 6.84 -5.66
CA SER A 46 5.74 6.71 -5.33
C SER A 46 5.13 5.43 -5.91
N ALA A 47 5.49 5.05 -7.14
CA ALA A 47 5.02 3.80 -7.75
C ALA A 47 5.49 2.55 -6.99
N VAL A 48 6.73 2.56 -6.45
CA VAL A 48 7.27 1.47 -5.63
C VAL A 48 6.52 1.38 -4.30
N LEU A 49 6.36 2.51 -3.60
CA LEU A 49 5.65 2.57 -2.32
C LEU A 49 4.18 2.17 -2.46
N LEU A 50 3.49 2.68 -3.50
CA LEU A 50 2.10 2.34 -3.77
C LEU A 50 1.92 0.82 -3.95
N LYS A 51 2.83 0.18 -4.72
CA LYS A 51 2.78 -1.27 -4.91
C LYS A 51 3.00 -2.02 -3.60
N HIS A 52 3.91 -1.55 -2.75
CA HIS A 52 4.12 -2.16 -1.44
C HIS A 52 2.87 -2.03 -0.56
N CYS A 53 2.31 -0.83 -0.43
CA CYS A 53 1.10 -0.60 0.37
C CYS A 53 -0.09 -1.45 -0.11
N GLN A 54 -0.29 -1.59 -1.42
CA GLN A 54 -1.32 -2.46 -1.98
C GLN A 54 -1.11 -3.93 -1.59
N SER A 55 0.13 -4.40 -1.64
CA SER A 55 0.46 -5.78 -1.27
C SER A 55 0.20 -6.06 0.20
N GLU A 56 0.56 -5.14 1.10
CA GLU A 56 0.31 -5.27 2.54
C GLU A 56 -1.19 -5.28 2.85
N LEU A 57 -1.96 -4.41 2.20
CA LEU A 57 -3.42 -4.37 2.36
C LEU A 57 -4.09 -5.67 1.90
N GLN A 58 -3.67 -6.21 0.75
CA GLN A 58 -4.18 -7.48 0.25
C GLN A 58 -3.86 -8.64 1.20
N ALA A 59 -2.62 -8.71 1.70
CA ALA A 59 -2.23 -9.73 2.66
C ALA A 59 -3.03 -9.62 3.96
N THR A 60 -3.24 -8.39 4.44
CA THR A 60 -4.06 -8.14 5.65
C THR A 60 -5.52 -8.52 5.42
N GLU A 61 -6.08 -8.24 4.24
CA GLU A 61 -7.45 -8.61 3.88
C GLU A 61 -7.63 -10.13 3.86
N GLU A 62 -6.68 -10.86 3.27
CA GLU A 62 -6.66 -12.33 3.25
C GLU A 62 -6.57 -12.90 4.68
N GLU A 63 -5.64 -12.40 5.49
CA GLU A 63 -5.49 -12.85 6.89
C GLU A 63 -6.74 -12.58 7.73
N VAL A 64 -7.33 -11.39 7.61
CA VAL A 64 -8.59 -11.06 8.31
C VAL A 64 -9.72 -11.98 7.88
N LYS A 65 -9.82 -12.29 6.58
CA LYS A 65 -10.84 -13.20 6.07
C LYS A 65 -10.68 -14.61 6.66
N ASP A 66 -9.45 -15.13 6.66
CA ASP A 66 -9.15 -16.45 7.22
C ASP A 66 -9.47 -16.52 8.72
N LEU A 67 -9.12 -15.47 9.47
CA LEU A 67 -9.44 -15.36 10.90
C LEU A 67 -10.95 -15.30 11.16
N ILE A 68 -11.71 -14.58 10.33
CA ILE A 68 -13.18 -14.53 10.42
C ILE A 68 -13.79 -15.90 10.19
N GLU A 69 -13.29 -16.65 9.20
CA GLU A 69 -13.72 -18.03 8.92
C GLU A 69 -13.38 -18.98 10.08
N GLU A 70 -12.18 -18.89 10.65
CA GLU A 70 -11.75 -19.68 11.82
C GLU A 70 -12.61 -19.40 13.07
N LEU A 71 -12.93 -18.13 13.30
CA LEU A 71 -13.78 -17.72 14.43
C LEU A 71 -15.27 -18.04 14.22
N GLY A 72 -15.65 -18.56 13.04
CA GLY A 72 -17.03 -18.88 12.71
C GLY A 72 -17.94 -17.64 12.66
N ILE A 73 -17.36 -16.46 12.48
CA ILE A 73 -18.09 -15.18 12.37
C ILE A 73 -18.65 -15.10 10.95
N GLN A 74 -19.70 -15.87 10.68
CA GLN A 74 -20.52 -15.65 9.51
C GLN A 74 -21.29 -14.34 9.75
N SER A 75 -21.11 -13.35 8.88
CA SER A 75 -22.02 -12.21 8.85
C SER A 75 -23.41 -12.73 8.47
N ASN A 76 -24.19 -13.14 9.46
CA ASN A 76 -25.65 -13.16 9.36
C ASN A 76 -26.07 -11.69 9.19
N GLY A 77 -25.97 -11.18 7.96
CA GLY A 77 -26.85 -10.10 7.54
C GLY A 77 -28.28 -10.55 7.85
N PRO A 78 -29.19 -9.64 8.26
CA PRO A 78 -30.54 -10.02 8.59
C PRO A 78 -31.07 -10.81 7.41
N THR A 79 -31.38 -12.09 7.67
CA THR A 79 -32.24 -12.87 6.80
C THR A 79 -33.45 -11.98 6.56
N SER A 80 -33.61 -11.49 5.34
CA SER A 80 -34.86 -10.90 4.90
C SER A 80 -35.90 -12.00 5.09
N GLU A 81 -36.56 -11.95 6.24
CA GLU A 81 -37.76 -12.69 6.54
C GLU A 81 -38.78 -12.41 5.44
N SER A 82 -39.42 -13.49 5.04
CA SER A 82 -40.55 -13.63 4.13
C SER A 82 -41.54 -12.48 4.11
N ASP A 83 -41.80 -11.94 2.92
CA ASP A 83 -43.11 -11.97 2.24
C ASP A 83 -42.91 -11.84 0.73
#